data_AF-A0A950BGA8-F1
#
_entry.id   AF-A0A950BGA8-F1
#
_cell.length_a   1.000
_cell.length_b   1.000
_cell.length_c   1.000
_cell.angle_alpha   90.00
_cell.angle_beta   90.00
_cell.angle_gamma   90.00
#
_symmetry.space_group_name_H-M   'P 1'
#
loop_
_entity.id
_entity.type
_entity.pdbx_description
1 polymer ?
#
loop_
_entity_poly.entity_id
_entity_poly.type
_entity_poly.pdbx_seq_one_letter_code
_entity_poly.pdbx_strand_id
1 'polypeptide(L)' 'MPRGGPAAVITTMGVLRFGFESGEAYLDTIHPGVKVEEVKANTGWPLMVTPVLKPTPEPTEEELRIIREIDPKRFWTS' A
#
# COMPACT_ATOMS: atom_id res chain seq x y z
N MET A 1 13.73 8.81 21.71
CA MET A 1 13.03 8.20 20.57
C MET A 1 13.73 6.89 20.23
N PRO A 2 13.11 5.70 20.30
CA PRO A 2 13.69 4.57 19.61
C PRO A 2 13.37 4.75 18.11
N ARG A 3 14.37 5.18 17.33
CA ARG A 3 14.27 5.36 15.88
C ARG A 3 14.72 4.07 15.21
N GLY A 4 13.82 3.37 14.53
CA GLY A 4 14.18 2.26 13.64
C GLY A 4 13.08 1.24 13.47
N GLY A 5 12.33 1.33 12.38
CA GLY A 5 11.32 0.35 11.94
C GLY A 5 10.79 0.73 10.56
N PRO A 6 10.36 -0.22 9.72
CA PRO A 6 9.75 0.09 8.43
C PRO A 6 8.50 0.95 8.63
N ALA A 7 8.38 2.04 7.87
CA ALA A 7 7.22 2.94 7.99
C ALA A 7 5.98 2.40 7.25
N ALA A 8 6.20 1.70 6.14
CA ALA A 8 5.16 1.08 5.33
C ALA A 8 5.75 0.01 4.41
N VAL A 9 4.92 -0.93 3.97
CA VAL A 9 5.19 -1.86 2.86
C VAL A 9 4.14 -1.60 1.79
N ILE A 10 4.58 -1.22 0.59
CA ILE A 10 3.71 -1.01 -0.57
C ILE A 10 3.82 -2.25 -1.45
N THR A 11 2.68 -2.85 -1.76
CA THR A 11 2.58 -4.10 -2.55
C THR A 11 1.72 -3.84 -3.78
N THR A 12 1.62 -4.82 -4.67
CA THR A 12 0.65 -4.77 -5.78
C THR A 12 -0.81 -4.80 -5.33
N MET A 13 -1.08 -5.11 -4.06
CA MET A 13 -2.42 -5.30 -3.52
C MET A 13 -2.89 -4.17 -2.61
N GLY A 14 -1.97 -3.37 -2.08
CA GLY A 14 -2.27 -2.36 -1.06
C GLY A 14 -1.06 -1.94 -0.26
N VAL A 15 -1.33 -1.15 0.77
CA VAL A 15 -0.32 -0.59 1.67
C VAL A 15 -0.51 -1.18 3.07
N LEU A 16 0.56 -1.76 3.61
CA LEU A 16 0.64 -2.21 4.99
C LEU A 16 1.42 -1.19 5.82
N ARG A 17 0.96 -0.93 7.05
CA ARG A 17 1.62 -0.07 8.03
C ARG A 17 1.87 -0.84 9.32
N PHE A 18 2.73 -0.30 10.17
CA PHE A 18 3.08 -0.92 11.44
C PHE A 18 2.45 -0.14 12.60
N GLY A 19 1.80 -0.86 13.53
CA GLY A 19 1.23 -0.26 14.72
C GLY A 19 2.32 0.39 15.58
N PHE A 20 2.08 1.62 16.06
CA PHE A 20 3.08 2.37 16.83
C PHE A 20 3.46 1.68 18.15
N GLU A 21 2.51 0.97 18.76
CA GLU A 21 2.71 0.28 20.05
C GLU A 21 3.11 -1.19 19.89
N SER A 22 2.51 -1.92 18.96
CA SER A 22 2.77 -3.36 18.78
C SER A 22 3.91 -3.67 17.80
N GLY A 23 4.23 -2.75 16.88
CA GLY A 23 5.14 -3.01 15.77
C GLY A 23 4.61 -4.03 14.75
N GLU A 24 3.34 -4.42 14.85
CA GLU A 24 2.74 -5.42 13.94
C GLU A 24 2.22 -4.77 12.67
N ALA A 25 2.39 -5.47 11.54
CA ALA A 25 1.88 -5.05 10.25
C ALA A 25 0.36 -5.23 10.16
N TYR A 26 -0.35 -4.20 9.69
CA TYR A 26 -1.76 -4.23 9.37
C TYR A 26 -2.02 -3.63 7.98
N LEU A 27 -3.08 -4.07 7.33
CA LEU A 27 -3.54 -3.52 6.05
C LEU A 27 -4.18 -2.13 6.30
N ASP A 28 -3.58 -1.08 5.73
CA ASP A 28 -4.00 0.33 5.86
C ASP A 28 -4.89 0.77 4.70
N THR A 29 -4.47 0.50 3.46
CA THR A 29 -5.27 0.74 2.26
C THR A 29 -5.19 -0.44 1.30
N ILE A 30 -6.24 -0.61 0.51
CA ILE A 30 -6.33 -1.67 -0.50
C ILE A 30 -6.38 -1.05 -1.90
N HIS A 31 -5.63 -1.58 -2.85
CA HIS A 31 -5.66 -1.06 -4.22
C HIS A 31 -7.01 -1.36 -4.88
N PRO A 32 -7.55 -0.46 -5.72
CA PRO A 32 -8.82 -0.67 -6.41
C PRO A 32 -8.85 -2.02 -7.14
N GLY A 33 -9.97 -2.75 -6.99
CA GLY A 33 -10.17 -4.06 -7.62
C GLY A 33 -9.66 -5.27 -6.82
N VAL A 34 -8.90 -5.07 -5.76
CA VAL A 34 -8.40 -6.14 -4.88
C VAL A 34 -9.36 -6.39 -3.72
N LYS A 35 -9.55 -7.66 -3.34
CA LYS A 35 -10.36 -8.05 -2.18
C LYS A 35 -9.49 -8.34 -0.95
N VAL A 36 -10.01 -8.06 0.24
CA VAL A 36 -9.28 -8.30 1.51
C VAL A 36 -8.89 -9.77 1.67
N GLU A 37 -9.75 -10.68 1.22
CA GLU A 37 -9.53 -12.12 1.25
C GLU A 37 -8.32 -12.52 0.41
N GLU A 38 -8.11 -11.87 -0.73
CA GLU A 38 -6.96 -12.08 -1.61
C GLU A 38 -5.66 -11.63 -0.93
N VAL A 39 -5.68 -10.47 -0.26
CA VAL A 39 -4.54 -9.98 0.53
C VAL A 39 -4.18 -10.98 1.63
N LYS A 40 -5.19 -11.46 2.37
CA LYS A 40 -4.99 -12.46 3.44
C LYS A 40 -4.46 -13.78 2.90
N ALA A 41 -4.96 -14.26 1.77
CA ALA A 41 -4.50 -15.50 1.13
C ALA A 41 -3.03 -15.40 0.67
N ASN A 42 -2.59 -14.21 0.27
CA ASN A 42 -1.21 -13.93 -0.14
C ASN A 42 -0.30 -13.48 1.02
N THR A 43 -0.80 -13.44 2.25
CA THR A 43 -0.02 -13.06 3.43
C THR A 43 0.24 -14.30 4.30
N GLY A 44 1.51 -14.63 4.54
CA GLY A 44 1.92 -15.85 5.25
C GLY A 44 1.64 -15.89 6.76
N TRP A 45 0.91 -14.90 7.29
CA TRP A 45 0.56 -14.78 8.71
C TRP A 45 -0.85 -14.17 8.85
N PRO A 46 -1.48 -14.26 10.03
CA PRO A 46 -2.76 -13.59 10.29
C PRO A 46 -2.63 -12.07 10.14
N LEU A 47 -3.16 -11.53 9.04
CA LEU A 47 -3.10 -10.10 8.76
C LEU A 47 -4.27 -9.36 9.40
N MET A 48 -3.95 -8.39 10.26
CA MET A 48 -4.92 -7.43 10.76
C MET A 48 -5.32 -6.44 9.66
N VAL A 49 -6.60 -6.05 9.65
CA VAL A 49 -7.16 -5.08 8.71
C VAL A 49 -7.66 -3.89 9.52
N THR A 50 -7.31 -2.68 9.11
CA THR A 50 -7.80 -1.48 9.81
C THR A 50 -9.33 -1.41 9.78
N PRO A 51 -10.00 -0.97 10.87
CA PRO A 51 -11.45 -0.79 10.87
C PRO A 51 -11.91 0.33 9.92
N VAL A 52 -10.99 1.20 9.49
CA VAL A 52 -11.25 2.30 8.56
C VAL A 52 -10.63 2.05 7.19
N LEU A 53 -10.60 0.78 6.76
CA LEU A 53 -10.03 0.38 5.48
C LEU A 53 -10.66 1.17 4.34
N LYS A 54 -9.81 1.79 3.53
CA LYS A 54 -10.21 2.58 2.37
C LYS A 54 -9.43 2.15 1.13
N PRO A 55 -10.00 2.34 -0.06
CA PRO A 55 -9.24 2.18 -1.28
C PRO A 55 -8.07 3.16 -1.31
N THR A 56 -6.96 2.75 -1.90
CA THR A 56 -5.87 3.66 -2.22
C THR A 56 -6.39 4.73 -3.19
N PRO A 57 -6.17 6.02 -2.90
CA PRO A 57 -6.61 7.09 -3.78
C PRO A 57 -6.05 6.92 -5.19
N GLU A 58 -6.85 7.23 -6.20
CA GLU A 58 -6.33 7.32 -7.57
C GLU A 58 -5.35 8.49 -7.66
N PRO A 59 -4.26 8.35 -8.46
CA PRO A 59 -3.34 9.45 -8.69
C PRO A 59 -4.05 10.66 -9.30
N THR A 60 -3.65 11.85 -8.89
CA THR A 60 -4.15 13.10 -9.47
C THR A 60 -3.64 13.30 -10.91
N GLU A 61 -4.32 14.14 -11.70
CA GLU A 61 -3.87 14.46 -13.06
C GLU A 61 -2.44 15.04 -13.10
N GLU A 62 -2.09 15.83 -12.09
CA GLU A 62 -0.75 16.42 -11.95
C GLU A 62 0.31 15.35 -11.65
N GLU A 63 0.03 14.43 -10.72
CA GLU A 63 0.93 13.30 -10.43
C GLU A 63 1.10 12.41 -11.66
N LEU A 64 0.02 12.13 -12.40
CA LEU A 64 0.07 11.37 -13.65
C LEU A 64 0.90 12.08 -14.72
N ARG A 65 0.79 13.41 -14.83
CA ARG A 65 1.61 14.21 -15.76
C ARG A 65 3.08 14.07 -15.42
N ILE A 66 3.45 14.28 -14.16
CA ILE A 66 4.84 14.18 -13.68
C ILE A 66 5.38 12.77 -13.91
N ILE A 67 4.62 11.73 -13.60
CA ILE A 67 5.05 10.34 -13.83
C ILE A 67 5.33 10.10 -15.33
N ARG A 68 4.48 10.58 -16.23
CA ARG A 68 4.68 10.44 -17.69
C ARG A 68 5.89 11.23 -18.20
N GLU A 69 6.24 12.34 -17.56
CA GLU A 69 7.43 13.13 -17.87
C GLU A 69 8.72 12.43 -17.40
N ILE A 70 8.68 11.77 -16.23
CA ILE A 70 9.83 11.08 -15.64
C ILE A 70 10.04 9.67 -16.22
N ASP A 71 8.96 9.00 -16.65
CA ASP A 71 8.99 7.72 -17.35
C ASP A 71 8.45 7.84 -18.80
N PRO A 72 9.13 8.60 -19.68
CA PRO A 72 8.65 8.84 -21.05
C PRO A 72 8.67 7.56 -21.90
N LYS A 73 9.41 6.54 -21.48
CA LYS A 73 9.50 5.23 -22.17
C LYS A 73 8.48 4.20 -21.62
N ARG A 74 7.67 4.57 -20.63
CA ARG A 74 6.69 3.69 -19.94
C ARG A 74 7.29 2.38 -19.44
N PHE A 75 8.52 2.41 -18.96
CA PHE A 75 9.15 1.19 -18.45
C PHE A 75 8.45 0.69 -17.18
N TRP A 76 7.82 1.58 -16.41
CA TRP A 76 7.15 1.27 -15.14
C TRP A 76 5.63 1.46 -15.18
N THR A 77 5.10 2.16 -16.18
CA THR A 77 3.69 2.57 -16.28
C THR A 77 2.92 1.93 -17.43
N SER A 78 3.42 0.81 -17.99
CA SER A 78 2.81 0.12 -19.13
C SER A 78 1.41 -0.42 -18.83
#